data_AF-A0A195BI93-F1
#
_entry.id   AF-A0A195BI93-F1
#
_cell.length_a   1.000
_cell.length_b   1.000
_cell.length_c   1.000
_cell.angle_alpha   90.00
_cell.angle_beta   90.00
_cell.angle_gamma   90.00
#
_symmetry.space_group_name_H-M   'P 1'
#
loop_
_entity.id
_entity.type
_entity.pdbx_description
1 polymer ?
#
loop_
_entity_poly.entity_id
_entity_poly.type
_entity_poly.pdbx_seq_one_letter_code
_entity_poly.pdbx_strand_id
1 'polypeptide(L)' 'MDDETLNRLAAEALLEEARLGARRAEIMGPSGWVKPKETINKRFLHSTLRNAVISNKHRSLKQEKVKIQPRKDTVKKS' A
#
# COMPACT_ATOMS: atom_id res chain seq x y z
N MET A 1 -3.64 32.78 2.93
CA MET A 1 -2.23 32.71 2.50
C MET A 1 -2.08 33.83 1.51
N ASP A 2 -1.20 34.77 1.78
CA ASP A 2 -1.00 35.93 0.91
C ASP A 2 -0.13 35.53 -0.29
N ASP A 3 -0.29 36.21 -1.42
CA ASP A 3 0.38 35.84 -2.69
C ASP A 3 1.91 35.84 -2.57
N GLU A 4 2.47 36.76 -1.78
CA GLU A 4 3.91 36.80 -1.49
C GLU A 4 4.37 35.53 -0.76
N THR A 5 3.56 35.04 0.19
CA THR A 5 3.84 33.81 0.93
C THR A 5 3.79 32.60 -0.01
N LEU A 6 2.80 32.55 -0.91
CA LEU A 6 2.69 31.48 -1.90
C LEU A 6 3.89 31.45 -2.84
N ASN A 7 4.32 32.62 -3.32
CA ASN A 7 5.49 32.73 -4.21
C ASN A 7 6.78 32.28 -3.51
N ARG A 8 6.96 32.65 -2.25
CA ARG A 8 8.12 32.21 -1.45
C ARG A 8 8.14 30.68 -1.29
N LEU A 9 7.00 30.08 -0.92
CA LEU A 9 6.87 28.63 -0.76
C LEU A 9 7.11 27.89 -2.08
N ALA A 10 6.61 28.43 -3.20
CA ALA A 10 6.84 27.85 -4.52
C ALA A 10 8.34 27.87 -4.90
N ALA A 11 9.02 29.00 -4.68
CA ALA A 11 10.46 29.11 -4.95
C ALA A 11 11.28 28.15 -4.09
N GLU A 12 10.95 28.03 -2.80
CA GLU A 12 11.59 27.09 -1.88
C GLU A 12 11.39 25.63 -2.33
N ALA A 13 10.17 25.26 -2.73
CA ALA A 13 9.86 23.92 -3.22
C ALA A 13 10.67 23.55 -4.47
N LEU A 14 10.85 24.48 -5.42
CA LEU A 14 11.68 24.26 -6.61
C LEU A 14 13.15 24.02 -6.26
N LEU A 15 13.70 24.79 -5.32
CA LEU A 15 15.08 24.62 -4.86
C LEU A 15 15.29 23.28 -4.16
N GLU A 16 14.34 22.85 -3.32
CA GLU A 16 14.39 21.54 -2.67
C GLU A 16 14.29 20.38 -3.68
N GLU A 17 13.41 20.47 -4.67
CA GLU A 17 13.31 19.45 -5.71
C GLU A 17 14.60 19.36 -6.54
N ALA A 18 15.25 20.50 -6.85
CA ALA A 18 16.54 20.52 -7.52
C ALA A 18 17.65 19.88 -6.67
N ARG A 19 17.70 20.16 -5.36
CA ARG A 19 18.65 19.53 -4.42
C ARG A 19 18.46 18.01 -4.35
N LEU A 20 17.21 17.55 -4.34
CA LEU A 20 16.88 16.12 -4.38
C LEU A 20 17.31 15.47 -5.71
N GLY A 21 17.07 16.15 -6.84
CA GLY A 21 17.52 15.72 -8.16
C GLY A 21 19.04 15.59 -8.24
N ALA A 22 19.77 16.58 -7.74
CA ALA A 22 21.23 16.56 -7.70
C ALA A 22 21.78 15.39 -6.88
N ARG A 23 21.24 15.14 -5.66
CA ARG A 23 21.62 13.98 -4.84
C ARG A 23 21.38 12.64 -5.55
N ARG A 24 20.26 12.51 -6.26
CA ARG A 24 20.00 11.31 -7.07
C ARG A 24 20.99 11.18 -8.23
N ALA A 25 21.30 12.29 -8.90
CA ALA A 25 22.21 12.29 -10.04
C ALA A 25 23.67 11.99 -9.64
N GLU A 26 24.08 12.35 -8.43
CA GLU A 26 25.37 11.94 -7.87
C GLU A 26 25.49 10.41 -7.75
N ILE A 27 24.39 9.72 -7.42
CA ILE A 27 24.35 8.26 -7.26
C ILE A 27 24.12 7.54 -8.59
N MET A 28 23.17 8.01 -9.41
CA MET A 28 22.66 7.32 -10.61
C MET A 28 23.17 7.92 -11.93
N GLY A 29 24.02 8.96 -11.85
CA GLY A 29 24.46 9.73 -13.01
C GLY A 29 23.35 10.60 -13.62
N PRO A 30 23.41 10.95 -14.91
CA PRO A 30 22.44 11.83 -15.56
C PRO A 30 20.98 11.40 -15.43
N SER A 31 20.73 10.10 -15.23
CA SER A 31 19.39 9.54 -15.04
C SER A 31 18.71 10.01 -13.73
N GLY A 32 19.47 10.39 -12.71
CA GLY A 32 18.95 10.79 -11.40
C GLY A 32 18.20 12.14 -11.39
N TRP A 33 18.36 12.95 -12.44
CA TRP A 33 17.58 14.17 -12.66
C TRP A 33 16.12 13.87 -12.96
N VAL A 34 15.82 12.72 -13.56
CA VAL A 34 14.44 12.31 -13.86
C VAL A 34 13.77 11.89 -12.55
N LYS A 35 12.68 12.58 -12.20
CA LYS A 35 11.87 12.22 -11.03
C LYS A 35 11.34 10.79 -11.18
N PRO A 36 11.59 9.91 -10.20
CA PRO A 36 11.00 8.57 -10.20
C PRO A 36 9.48 8.69 -10.27
N LYS A 37 8.86 7.93 -11.17
CA LYS A 37 7.40 7.83 -11.22
C LYS A 37 6.96 7.13 -9.94
N GLU A 38 5.95 7.69 -9.28
CA GLU A 38 5.27 7.03 -8.16
C GLU A 38 4.50 5.82 -8.70
N THR A 39 5.20 4.70 -8.83
CA THR A 39 4.60 3.45 -9.28
C THR A 39 4.35 2.54 -8.10
N ILE A 40 3.22 1.85 -8.11
CA ILE A 40 2.90 0.83 -7.12
C ILE A 40 3.73 -0.41 -7.42
N ASN A 41 4.24 -1.08 -6.38
CA ASN A 41 4.84 -2.40 -6.53
C ASN A 41 3.78 -3.41 -7.03
N LYS A 42 3.80 -3.72 -8.33
CA LYS A 42 2.83 -4.60 -8.97
C LYS A 42 2.82 -6.01 -8.38
N ARG A 43 3.98 -6.52 -7.94
CA ARG A 43 4.11 -7.84 -7.32
C ARG A 43 3.38 -7.88 -5.99
N PHE A 44 3.59 -6.86 -5.16
CA PHE A 44 2.89 -6.71 -3.90
C PHE A 44 1.38 -6.61 -4.12
N LEU A 45 0.93 -5.69 -4.98
CA LEU A 45 -0.50 -5.50 -5.26
C LEU A 45 -1.18 -6.80 -5.71
N HIS A 46 -0.59 -7.49 -6.68
CA HIS A 46 -1.14 -8.75 -7.19
C HIS A 46 -1.17 -9.86 -6.13
N SER A 47 -0.11 -9.99 -5.31
CA SER A 47 -0.08 -10.93 -4.19
C SER A 47 -1.16 -10.63 -3.15
N THR A 48 -1.30 -9.35 -2.76
CA THR A 48 -2.29 -8.89 -1.80
C THR A 48 -3.70 -9.18 -2.27
N LEU A 49 -4.04 -8.84 -3.53
CA LEU A 49 -5.36 -9.12 -4.09
C LEU A 49 -5.65 -10.63 -4.16
N ARG A 50 -4.68 -11.44 -4.61
CA ARG A 50 -4.83 -12.90 -4.67
C ARG A 50 -5.11 -13.49 -3.29
N ASN A 51 -4.34 -13.08 -2.28
CA ASN A 51 -4.47 -13.58 -0.91
C ASN A 51 -5.77 -13.12 -0.25
N ALA A 52 -6.24 -11.90 -0.54
CA ALA A 52 -7.53 -11.43 -0.06
C ALA A 52 -8.68 -12.31 -0.58
N VAL A 53 -8.67 -12.64 -1.88
CA VAL A 53 -9.68 -13.53 -2.48
C VAL A 53 -9.64 -14.93 -1.86
N ILE A 54 -8.44 -15.51 -1.71
CA ILE A 54 -8.25 -16.83 -1.10
C ILE A 54 -8.74 -16.84 0.35
N SER A 55 -8.34 -15.85 1.16
CA SER A 55 -8.75 -15.70 2.56
C SER A 55 -10.27 -15.60 2.70
N ASN A 56 -10.91 -14.79 1.85
CA ASN A 56 -12.36 -14.64 1.83
C ASN A 56 -13.06 -15.97 1.52
N LYS A 57 -12.55 -16.75 0.56
CA LYS A 57 -13.07 -18.08 0.23
C LYS A 57 -12.89 -19.08 1.38
N HIS A 58 -11.74 -19.07 2.07
CA HIS A 58 -11.56 -19.93 3.25
C HIS A 58 -12.51 -19.53 4.39
N ARG A 59 -12.75 -18.23 4.58
CA ARG A 59 -13.68 -17.74 5.60
C ARG A 59 -15.12 -18.16 5.32
N SER A 60 -15.58 -18.05 4.07
CA SER A 60 -16.94 -18.49 3.70
C SER A 60 -17.12 -20.00 3.89
N LEU A 61 -16.17 -20.82 3.43
CA LEU A 61 -16.20 -22.27 3.63
C LEU A 61 -16.18 -22.66 5.12
N LYS A 62 -15.41 -21.94 5.95
CA LYS A 62 -15.40 -22.16 7.40
C LYS A 62 -16.76 -21.83 8.02
N GLN A 63 -17.39 -20.73 7.61
CA GLN A 63 -18.74 -20.37 8.06
C GLN A 63 -19.80 -21.38 7.66
N GLU A 64 -19.73 -21.92 6.43
CA GLU A 64 -20.62 -23.02 6.01
C GLU A 64 -20.41 -24.28 6.85
N LYS A 65 -19.15 -24.71 7.06
CA LYS A 65 -18.84 -25.86 7.92
C LYS A 65 -19.34 -25.69 9.36
N VAL A 66 -19.25 -24.48 9.91
CA VAL A 66 -19.77 -24.17 11.26
C VAL A 66 -21.30 -24.21 11.30
N LYS A 67 -21.99 -23.81 10.22
CA LYS A 67 -23.46 -23.92 10.13
C LYS A 67 -23.94 -25.37 9.96
N ILE A 68 -23.16 -26.21 9.27
CA ILE A 68 -23.55 -27.60 8.95
C ILE A 68 -23.30 -28.54 10.15
N GLN A 69 -22.38 -28.23 11.07
CA GLN A 69 -22.22 -29.01 12.29
C GLN A 69 -23.36 -28.70 13.27
N PRO A 70 -24.32 -29.62 13.50
CA PRO A 70 -25.30 -29.43 14.55
C PRO A 70 -24.58 -29.54 15.90
N ARG A 71 -25.03 -28.78 16.89
CA ARG A 71 -24.61 -28.92 18.29
C ARG A 71 -24.75 -30.40 18.67
N LYS A 72 -23.64 -31.12 18.79
CA LYS A 72 -23.64 -32.40 19.50
C LYS A 72 -23.68 -32.05 20.98
N ASP A 73 -24.90 -31.89 21.47
CA ASP A 73 -25.21 -31.65 22.87
C ASP A 73 -24.50 -32.71 23.72
N THR A 74 -23.60 -32.25 24.59
CA THR A 74 -23.02 -33.08 25.63
C THR A 74 -24.07 -33.35 26.70
N VAL A 75 -24.95 -34.32 26.46
CA VAL A 75 -25.79 -34.91 27.52
C VAL A 75 -25.00 -36.03 28.16
N LYS A 76 -24.15 -35.70 29.14
CA LYS A 76 -23.74 -36.66 30.17
C LYS A 76 -24.82 -36.62 31.25
N LYS A 77 -25.75 -37.59 31.20
CA LYS A 77 -26.75 -37.82 32.25
C LYS A 77 -26.13 -38.73 33.32
N SER A 78 -26.46 -38.41 34.58
CA SER A 78 -25.99 -38.97 35.85
C SER A 78 -25.85 -40.47 35.94
#